data_AF-A0A1H0ZHA5-F1
#
_entry.id   AF-A0A1H0ZHA5-F1
#
_cell.length_a   1.000
_cell.length_b   1.000
_cell.length_c   1.000
_cell.angle_alpha   90.00
_cell.angle_beta   90.00
_cell.angle_gamma   90.00
#
_symmetry.space_group_name_H-M   'P 1'
#
loop_
_entity.id
_entity.type
_entity.pdbx_description
1 polymer ?
#
loop_
_entity_poly.entity_id
_entity_poly.type
_entity_poly.pdbx_seq_one_letter_code
_entity_poly.pdbx_strand_id
1 'polypeptide(L)'
;MLVRRPFDRLSGVRSVPVDDTLWLLVQAGVVISADLARSLRDAGLRWHPTTGDRFVIDKPGVDDDVYTVSEMTVERHDYPSGTVLGFNGTTEWALDSVDAAESLWLPREDQLRELLGPAFVSLAVSGSSFVVTATIAGEPEEFHDVVAAEAYGSALLGYIAAALA
;
A
#
# COMPACT_ATOMS: atom_id res chain seq x y z
N MET A 1 -16.36 11.36 28.90
CA MET A 1 -16.41 12.52 28.00
C MET A 1 -15.88 12.06 26.65
N LEU A 2 -16.76 11.90 25.67
CA LEU A 2 -16.44 11.31 24.37
C LEU A 2 -15.66 12.35 23.54
N VAL A 3 -14.33 12.21 23.45
CA VAL A 3 -13.50 13.08 22.61
C VAL A 3 -13.81 12.73 21.16
N ARG A 4 -14.49 13.65 20.45
CA ARG A 4 -14.83 13.50 19.03
C ARG A 4 -13.56 13.48 18.19
N ARG A 5 -13.42 12.46 17.35
CA ARG A 5 -12.30 12.28 16.40
C ARG A 5 -12.31 13.40 15.35
N PRO A 6 -11.25 14.21 15.23
CA PRO A 6 -11.30 15.40 14.38
C PRO A 6 -11.09 15.14 12.87
N PHE A 7 -10.64 13.95 12.44
CA PHE A 7 -10.12 13.77 11.07
C PHE A 7 -10.52 12.49 10.30
N ASP A 8 -11.54 11.73 10.74
CA ASP A 8 -12.05 10.53 10.01
C ASP A 8 -12.64 10.83 8.61
N ARG A 9 -12.51 12.06 8.10
CA ARG A 9 -13.05 12.49 6.80
C ARG A 9 -11.98 12.66 5.70
N LEU A 10 -10.70 12.44 6.00
CA LEU A 10 -9.63 12.42 5.01
C LEU A 10 -9.30 10.97 4.63
N SER A 11 -9.64 10.58 3.41
CA SER A 11 -9.34 9.25 2.86
C SER A 11 -7.85 8.94 2.95
N GLY A 12 -7.48 7.81 3.57
CA GLY A 12 -6.09 7.33 3.62
C GLY A 12 -5.27 7.77 4.83
N VAL A 13 -5.85 8.41 5.85
CA VAL A 13 -5.15 8.76 7.09
C VAL A 13 -5.67 7.90 8.24
N ARG A 14 -4.87 6.93 8.71
CA ARG A 14 -5.15 6.19 9.95
C ARG A 14 -4.47 6.92 11.11
N SER A 15 -5.26 7.35 12.09
CA SER A 15 -4.74 7.94 13.33
C SER A 15 -4.32 6.82 14.28
N VAL A 16 -3.04 6.79 14.66
CA VAL A 16 -2.52 5.86 15.67
C VAL A 16 -2.35 6.64 16.98
N PRO A 17 -2.92 6.17 18.11
CA PRO A 17 -2.70 6.82 19.39
C PRO A 17 -1.24 6.64 19.82
N VAL A 18 -0.56 7.74 20.09
CA VAL A 18 0.78 7.74 20.70
C VAL A 18 0.64 7.95 22.21
N ASP A 19 -0.27 8.84 22.63
CA ASP A 19 -0.74 9.00 24.00
C ASP A 19 -2.14 9.67 24.03
N ASP A 20 -2.64 10.03 25.22
CA ASP A 20 -3.97 10.64 25.44
C ASP A 20 -4.18 11.99 24.70
N THR A 21 -3.11 12.59 24.17
CA THR A 21 -3.14 13.92 23.54
C THR A 21 -2.47 13.94 22.16
N LEU A 22 -1.59 12.98 21.86
CA LEU A 22 -0.77 12.94 20.65
C LEU A 22 -1.21 11.79 19.73
N TRP A 23 -1.60 12.15 18.51
CA TRP A 23 -1.95 11.21 17.44
C TRP A 23 -0.92 11.30 16.33
N LEU A 24 -0.28 10.17 15.99
CA LEU A 24 0.63 10.13 14.85
C LEU A 24 -0.20 10.11 13.55
N LEU A 25 0.10 11.04 12.65
CA LEU A 25 -0.37 10.98 11.27
C LEU A 25 0.59 10.10 10.48
N VAL A 26 0.28 8.81 10.35
CA VAL A 26 0.95 7.97 9.35
C VAL A 26 0.30 8.31 8.02
N GLN A 27 1.05 8.95 7.11
CA GLN A 27 0.64 8.96 5.71
C GLN A 27 0.75 7.53 5.19
N ALA A 28 -0.37 6.82 5.22
CA ALA A 28 -0.52 5.67 4.37
C ALA A 28 -0.60 6.20 2.93
N GLY A 29 0.54 6.48 2.27
CA GLY A 29 0.60 6.83 0.84
C GLY A 29 -0.40 5.99 0.04
N VAL A 30 -1.22 6.63 -0.79
CA VAL A 30 -2.46 6.00 -1.27
C VAL A 30 -2.16 4.71 -2.04
N VAL A 31 -2.77 3.60 -1.62
CA VAL A 31 -2.69 2.30 -2.27
C VAL A 31 -3.96 2.06 -3.08
N ILE A 32 -3.90 1.08 -3.99
CA ILE A 32 -5.09 0.62 -4.71
C ILE A 32 -6.07 -0.14 -3.82
N SER A 33 -7.31 -0.19 -4.28
CA SER A 33 -8.38 -1.01 -3.74
C SER A 33 -8.05 -2.51 -3.81
N ALA A 34 -8.65 -3.27 -2.90
CA ALA A 34 -8.51 -4.72 -2.89
C ALA A 34 -9.06 -5.35 -4.18
N ASP A 35 -10.13 -4.80 -4.77
CA ASP A 35 -10.71 -5.30 -6.01
C ASP A 35 -9.75 -5.17 -7.20
N LEU A 36 -9.09 -4.00 -7.33
CA LEU A 36 -8.08 -3.78 -8.36
C LEU A 36 -6.83 -4.64 -8.10
N ALA A 37 -6.41 -4.78 -6.85
CA ALA A 37 -5.30 -5.66 -6.47
C ALA A 37 -5.56 -7.13 -6.84
N ARG A 38 -6.78 -7.65 -6.61
CA ARG A 38 -7.16 -9.01 -7.03
C ARG A 38 -7.12 -9.14 -8.54
N SER A 39 -7.65 -8.15 -9.25
CA SER A 39 -7.63 -8.11 -10.72
C SER A 39 -6.21 -8.17 -11.28
N LEU A 40 -5.27 -7.42 -10.70
CA LEU A 40 -3.85 -7.46 -11.08
C LEU A 40 -3.20 -8.82 -10.80
N ARG A 41 -3.45 -9.40 -9.62
CA ARG A 41 -2.97 -10.74 -9.25
C ARG A 41 -3.46 -11.80 -10.23
N ASP A 42 -4.75 -11.77 -10.52
CA ASP A 42 -5.43 -12.72 -11.40
C ASP A 42 -4.98 -12.56 -12.86
N ALA A 43 -4.67 -11.32 -13.29
CA ALA A 43 -4.05 -11.03 -14.58
C ALA A 43 -2.58 -11.51 -14.68
N GLY A 44 -1.96 -11.92 -13.57
CA GLY A 44 -0.63 -12.51 -13.56
C GLY A 44 0.45 -11.69 -12.85
N LEU A 45 0.12 -10.54 -12.25
CA LEU A 45 1.10 -9.79 -11.46
C LEU A 45 1.62 -10.66 -10.31
N ARG A 46 2.94 -10.82 -10.23
CA ARG A 46 3.63 -11.53 -9.16
C ARG A 46 4.38 -10.52 -8.31
N TRP A 47 4.11 -10.54 -7.00
CA TRP A 47 4.70 -9.60 -6.06
C TRP A 47 5.84 -10.24 -5.27
N HIS A 48 6.95 -9.51 -5.14
CA HIS A 48 8.09 -9.90 -4.31
C HIS A 48 8.19 -8.91 -3.15
N PRO A 49 7.81 -9.31 -1.93
CA PRO A 49 7.67 -8.38 -0.82
C PRO A 49 8.98 -7.70 -0.43
N THR A 50 8.92 -6.39 -0.21
CA THR A 50 10.00 -5.54 0.26
C THR A 50 9.51 -4.60 1.36
N THR A 51 10.45 -4.02 2.09
CA THR A 51 10.13 -3.06 3.16
C THR A 51 9.34 -1.87 2.63
N GLY A 52 8.25 -1.55 3.31
CA GLY A 52 7.28 -0.52 2.94
C GLY A 52 6.09 -1.03 2.14
N ASP A 53 6.13 -2.26 1.64
CA ASP A 53 4.99 -2.85 0.92
C ASP A 53 3.78 -2.99 1.81
N ARG A 54 2.60 -2.87 1.20
CA ARG A 54 1.33 -2.98 1.93
C ARG A 54 0.48 -4.11 1.41
N PHE A 55 -0.28 -4.70 2.30
CA PHE A 55 -1.15 -5.82 1.99
C PHE A 55 -2.34 -5.89 2.93
N VAL A 56 -3.36 -6.63 2.53
CA VAL A 56 -4.43 -7.14 3.39
C VAL A 56 -4.36 -8.66 3.44
N ILE A 57 -4.96 -9.26 4.47
CA ILE A 57 -5.06 -10.72 4.59
C ILE A 57 -6.32 -11.15 3.84
N ASP A 58 -6.18 -11.88 2.73
CA ASP A 58 -7.29 -12.24 1.83
C ASP A 58 -7.99 -13.52 2.32
N LYS A 59 -8.59 -13.46 3.51
CA LYS A 59 -9.28 -14.60 4.16
C LYS A 59 -10.69 -14.24 4.66
N PRO A 60 -11.66 -15.15 4.49
CA PRO A 60 -12.99 -14.97 5.08
C PRO A 60 -12.92 -14.81 6.60
N GLY A 61 -13.58 -13.78 7.13
CA GLY A 61 -13.66 -13.52 8.57
C GLY A 61 -12.45 -12.80 9.17
N VAL A 62 -11.52 -12.33 8.33
CA VAL A 62 -10.45 -11.39 8.73
C VAL A 62 -10.87 -9.98 8.30
N ASP A 63 -10.59 -8.98 9.15
CA ASP A 63 -10.87 -7.57 8.84
C ASP A 63 -9.97 -7.08 7.69
N ASP A 64 -10.49 -6.14 6.89
CA ASP A 64 -9.77 -5.52 5.75
C ASP A 64 -8.68 -4.50 6.19
N ASP A 65 -8.03 -4.78 7.32
CA ASP A 65 -6.97 -3.95 7.86
C ASP A 65 -5.74 -4.00 6.94
N VAL A 66 -5.20 -2.82 6.60
CA VAL A 66 -3.99 -2.71 5.78
C VAL A 66 -2.75 -2.81 6.65
N TYR A 67 -1.92 -3.80 6.37
CA TYR A 67 -0.64 -4.06 7.00
C TYR A 67 0.51 -3.49 6.15
N THR A 68 1.64 -3.15 6.78
CA THR A 68 2.85 -2.66 6.11
C THR A 68 4.05 -3.50 6.51
N VAL A 69 4.79 -4.01 5.53
CA VAL A 69 6.06 -4.71 5.73
C VAL A 69 7.07 -3.70 6.28
N SER A 70 7.62 -3.97 7.45
CA SER A 70 8.58 -3.06 8.12
C SER A 70 9.84 -3.82 8.49
N GLU A 71 11.00 -3.21 8.28
CA GLU A 71 12.28 -3.70 8.81
C GLU A 71 12.45 -3.25 10.26
N MET A 72 12.72 -4.20 11.15
CA MET A 72 12.97 -3.98 12.58
C MET A 72 14.40 -3.52 12.86
N THR A 73 14.57 -2.63 13.83
CA THR A 73 15.86 -2.04 14.23
C THR A 73 16.31 -2.49 15.63
N VAL A 74 17.63 -2.50 15.84
CA VAL A 74 18.29 -2.85 17.10
C VAL A 74 18.68 -1.58 17.86
N GLU A 75 18.19 -1.44 19.07
CA GLU A 75 18.56 -0.40 20.03
C GLU A 75 19.55 -0.94 21.05
N ARG A 76 20.33 -0.07 21.67
CA ARG A 76 21.25 -0.40 22.75
C ARG A 76 20.89 0.42 23.98
N HIS A 77 20.75 -0.27 25.11
CA HIS A 77 20.39 0.23 26.42
C HIS A 77 21.52 -0.08 27.40
N ASP A 78 22.31 0.92 27.78
CA ASP A 78 23.38 0.76 28.76
C ASP A 78 22.85 1.00 30.19
N TYR A 79 23.00 0.00 31.07
CA TYR A 79 22.68 0.07 32.49
C TYR A 79 23.96 0.01 33.34
N PRO A 80 23.92 0.45 34.62
CA PRO A 80 25.06 0.30 35.52
C PRO A 80 25.54 -1.15 35.70
N SER A 81 24.67 -2.14 35.44
CA SER A 81 24.98 -3.57 35.46
C SER A 81 25.47 -4.13 34.12
N GLY A 82 25.40 -3.37 33.02
CA GLY A 82 25.80 -3.80 31.68
C GLY A 82 24.89 -3.30 30.55
N THR A 83 25.22 -3.66 29.32
CA THR A 83 24.51 -3.27 28.10
C THR A 83 23.44 -4.30 27.70
N VAL A 84 22.24 -3.83 27.38
CA VAL A 84 21.13 -4.57 26.77
C VAL A 84 20.95 -4.07 25.34
N LEU A 85 20.54 -4.93 24.41
CA LEU A 85 20.11 -4.51 23.07
C LEU A 85 18.59 -4.71 22.95
N GLY A 86 17.82 -3.66 22.67
CA GLY A 86 16.38 -3.70 22.46
C GLY A 86 16.05 -3.85 20.98
N PHE A 87 15.55 -5.00 20.58
CA PHE A 87 15.11 -5.21 19.20
C PHE A 87 13.66 -4.75 19.11
N ASN A 88 13.42 -3.56 18.56
CA ASN A 88 12.07 -3.02 18.46
C ASN A 88 11.45 -3.43 17.14
N GLY A 89 10.63 -4.46 17.24
CA GLY A 89 9.41 -4.56 16.48
C GLY A 89 8.62 -5.78 16.86
N THR A 90 7.39 -5.75 16.38
CA THR A 90 6.24 -6.38 17.01
C THR A 90 5.99 -5.85 18.41
N THR A 91 5.19 -4.79 18.48
CA THR A 91 4.27 -4.64 19.61
C THR A 91 3.62 -6.00 19.82
N GLU A 92 3.61 -6.44 21.07
CA GLU A 92 2.94 -7.65 21.54
C GLU A 92 1.58 -7.82 20.82
N TRP A 93 1.17 -9.05 20.53
CA TRP A 93 0.11 -9.44 19.57
C TRP A 93 0.51 -9.50 18.08
N ALA A 94 1.76 -9.84 17.76
CA ALA A 94 2.08 -10.26 16.39
C ALA A 94 1.21 -11.47 16.03
N LEU A 95 0.45 -11.38 14.93
CA LEU A 95 -0.12 -12.56 14.31
C LEU A 95 1.05 -13.53 14.05
N ASP A 96 1.02 -14.73 14.63
CA ASP A 96 2.21 -15.61 14.74
C ASP A 96 2.87 -15.95 13.39
N SER A 97 2.15 -15.77 12.27
CA SER A 97 2.68 -15.61 10.90
C SER A 97 1.51 -15.52 9.91
N VAL A 98 1.72 -14.91 8.74
CA VAL A 98 0.84 -15.01 7.58
C VAL A 98 1.68 -15.53 6.41
N ASP A 99 1.17 -16.50 5.66
CA ASP A 99 1.84 -16.94 4.43
C ASP A 99 1.72 -15.82 3.39
N ALA A 100 2.82 -15.50 2.68
CA ALA A 100 2.79 -14.49 1.62
C ALA A 100 1.76 -14.81 0.52
N ALA A 101 1.40 -16.08 0.32
CA ALA A 101 0.33 -16.51 -0.58
C ALA A 101 -1.08 -16.14 -0.08
N GLU A 102 -1.24 -15.90 1.23
CA GLU A 102 -2.48 -15.46 1.87
C GLU A 102 -2.58 -13.92 1.94
N SER A 103 -1.55 -13.21 1.46
CA SER A 103 -1.51 -11.75 1.38
C SER A 103 -1.98 -11.27 0.01
N LEU A 104 -2.90 -10.31 0.01
CA LEU A 104 -3.22 -9.51 -1.16
C LEU A 104 -2.45 -8.21 -1.09
N TRP A 105 -1.43 -8.08 -1.94
CA TRP A 105 -0.58 -6.91 -2.03
C TRP A 105 -1.34 -5.72 -2.60
N LEU A 106 -1.18 -4.55 -1.98
CA LEU A 106 -1.78 -3.28 -2.36
C LEU A 106 -0.66 -2.31 -2.76
N PRO A 107 -0.17 -2.38 -4.02
CA PRO A 107 0.89 -1.51 -4.50
C PRO A 107 0.52 -0.04 -4.36
N ARG A 108 1.51 0.77 -3.96
CA ARG A 108 1.40 2.23 -3.95
C ARG A 108 1.57 2.81 -5.35
N GLU A 109 1.19 4.06 -5.52
CA GLU A 109 1.33 4.81 -6.78
C GLU A 109 2.75 4.73 -7.38
N ASP A 110 3.79 4.94 -6.56
CA ASP A 110 5.20 4.92 -7.00
C ASP A 110 5.60 3.55 -7.57
N GLN A 111 5.13 2.48 -6.94
CA GLN A 111 5.44 1.11 -7.34
C GLN A 111 4.69 0.70 -8.62
N LEU A 112 3.44 1.14 -8.77
CA LEU A 112 2.67 0.91 -10.01
C LEU A 112 3.29 1.65 -11.20
N ARG A 113 3.74 2.88 -10.97
CA ARG A 113 4.47 3.65 -11.98
C ARG A 113 5.77 2.96 -12.38
N GLU A 114 6.52 2.43 -11.41
CA GLU A 114 7.73 1.64 -11.68
C GLU A 114 7.43 0.38 -12.50
N LEU A 115 6.36 -0.34 -12.16
CA LEU A 115 5.92 -1.55 -12.89
C LEU A 115 5.49 -1.28 -14.34
N LEU A 116 4.85 -0.13 -14.61
CA LEU A 116 4.56 0.28 -15.98
C LEU A 116 5.83 0.59 -16.77
N GLY A 117 6.87 1.08 -16.10
CA GLY A 117 8.17 1.36 -16.70
C GLY A 117 8.05 2.21 -17.98
N PRO A 118 8.63 1.78 -19.12
CA PRO A 118 8.57 2.52 -20.38
C PRO A 118 7.17 2.67 -20.99
N ALA A 119 6.19 1.86 -20.58
CA ALA A 119 4.82 2.00 -21.06
C ALA A 119 4.14 3.24 -20.46
N PHE A 120 4.60 3.76 -19.32
CA PHE A 120 4.07 4.99 -18.75
C PHE A 120 4.44 6.21 -19.61
N VAL A 121 3.43 7.00 -20.00
CA VAL A 121 3.61 8.21 -20.80
C VAL A 121 3.46 9.46 -19.94
N SER A 122 2.35 9.60 -19.22
CA SER A 122 2.07 10.81 -18.44
C SER A 122 1.05 10.60 -17.33
N LEU A 123 1.09 11.50 -16.34
CA LEU A 123 0.05 11.70 -15.36
C LEU A 123 -0.42 13.15 -15.48
N ALA A 124 -1.72 13.36 -15.64
CA ALA A 124 -2.34 14.67 -15.67
C ALA A 124 -3.49 14.74 -14.66
N VAL A 125 -3.81 15.96 -14.21
CA VAL A 125 -5.03 16.23 -13.44
C VAL A 125 -6.07 16.78 -14.41
N SER A 126 -7.26 16.19 -14.42
CA SER A 126 -8.40 16.61 -15.24
C SER A 126 -9.62 16.86 -14.35
N GLY A 127 -9.86 18.12 -14.01
CA GLY A 127 -10.91 18.47 -13.05
C GLY A 127 -10.60 17.90 -11.66
N SER A 128 -11.42 16.95 -11.21
CA SER A 128 -11.27 16.24 -9.93
C SER A 128 -10.71 14.82 -10.08
N SER A 129 -10.26 14.43 -11.28
CA SER A 129 -9.67 13.11 -11.53
C SER A 129 -8.20 13.24 -11.95
N PHE A 130 -7.51 12.10 -11.84
CA PHE A 130 -6.21 11.83 -12.39
C PHE A 130 -6.37 11.02 -13.67
N VAL A 131 -5.52 11.33 -14.66
CA VAL A 131 -5.46 10.66 -15.94
C VAL A 131 -4.05 10.12 -16.12
N VAL A 132 -3.92 8.80 -16.17
CA VAL A 132 -2.68 8.11 -16.51
C VAL A 132 -2.75 7.72 -17.98
N THR A 133 -1.79 8.20 -18.77
CA THR A 133 -1.61 7.73 -20.15
C THR A 133 -0.52 6.68 -20.17
N ALA A 134 -0.80 5.53 -20.79
CA ALA A 134 0.16 4.45 -20.99
C ALA A 134 0.10 3.92 -22.43
N THR A 135 1.24 3.48 -22.97
CA THR A 135 1.31 2.81 -24.27
C THR A 135 0.96 1.33 -24.12
N ILE A 136 -0.19 0.94 -24.64
CA ILE A 136 -0.73 -0.42 -24.61
C ILE A 136 -0.77 -0.94 -26.05
N ALA A 137 -0.16 -2.10 -26.31
CA ALA A 137 -0.06 -2.68 -27.65
C ALA A 137 0.45 -1.70 -28.75
N GLY A 138 1.27 -0.71 -28.37
CA GLY A 138 1.85 0.29 -29.28
C GLY A 138 1.05 1.60 -29.40
N GLU A 139 -0.15 1.68 -28.82
CA GLU A 139 -1.01 2.86 -28.89
C GLU A 139 -1.17 3.52 -27.51
N PRO A 140 -1.30 4.86 -27.42
CA PRO A 140 -1.58 5.53 -26.17
C PRO A 140 -3.03 5.30 -25.74
N GLU A 141 -3.22 4.80 -24.52
CA GLU A 141 -4.51 4.67 -23.85
C GLU A 141 -4.53 5.50 -22.56
N GLU A 142 -5.71 5.99 -22.18
CA GLU A 142 -5.91 6.80 -20.98
C GLU A 142 -6.77 6.07 -19.95
N PHE A 143 -6.32 6.12 -18.69
CA PHE A 143 -6.98 5.53 -17.54
C PHE A 143 -7.28 6.62 -16.52
N HIS A 144 -8.53 6.68 -16.07
CA HIS A 144 -9.07 7.80 -15.29
C HIS A 144 -9.57 7.31 -13.95
N ASP A 145 -9.19 7.99 -12.86
CA ASP A 145 -9.78 7.75 -11.54
C ASP A 145 -9.65 9.00 -10.66
N VAL A 146 -10.46 9.12 -9.61
CA VAL A 146 -10.35 10.19 -8.60
C VAL A 146 -9.14 9.99 -7.67
N VAL A 147 -8.53 8.80 -7.70
CA VAL A 147 -7.30 8.43 -6.98
C VAL A 147 -6.22 8.05 -7.98
N ALA A 148 -5.06 8.70 -7.93
CA ALA A 148 -3.96 8.44 -8.86
C ALA A 148 -3.51 6.97 -8.86
N ALA A 149 -3.40 6.34 -7.69
CA ALA A 149 -3.02 4.93 -7.57
C ALA A 149 -3.99 4.00 -8.33
N GLU A 150 -5.30 4.25 -8.31
CA GLU A 150 -6.30 3.46 -9.06
C GLU A 150 -6.14 3.64 -10.58
N ALA A 151 -5.90 4.86 -11.04
CA ALA A 151 -5.63 5.14 -12.46
C ALA A 151 -4.36 4.41 -12.93
N TYR A 152 -3.30 4.43 -12.11
CA TYR A 152 -2.07 3.68 -12.37
C TYR A 152 -2.30 2.16 -12.38
N GLY A 153 -3.05 1.64 -11.41
CA GLY A 153 -3.33 0.20 -11.33
C GLY A 153 -4.17 -0.28 -12.51
N SER A 154 -5.14 0.54 -12.97
CA SER A 154 -5.94 0.24 -14.16
C SER A 154 -5.09 0.23 -15.43
N ALA A 155 -4.17 1.19 -15.58
CA ALA A 155 -3.22 1.21 -16.69
C ALA A 155 -2.32 -0.03 -16.71
N LEU A 156 -1.80 -0.43 -15.54
CA LEU A 156 -0.99 -1.64 -15.41
C LEU A 156 -1.78 -2.90 -15.73
N LEU A 157 -3.04 -2.97 -15.31
CA LEU A 157 -3.92 -4.09 -15.64
C LEU A 157 -4.15 -4.21 -17.16
N GLY A 158 -4.42 -3.09 -17.83
CA GLY A 158 -4.55 -3.04 -19.29
C GLY A 158 -3.26 -3.49 -20.00
N TYR A 159 -2.10 -3.04 -19.50
CA TYR A 159 -0.80 -3.46 -20.01
C TYR A 159 -0.56 -4.97 -19.90
N ILE A 160 -0.80 -5.55 -18.71
CA ILE A 160 -0.62 -6.99 -18.49
C ILE A 160 -1.59 -7.80 -19.36
N ALA A 161 -2.85 -7.40 -19.42
CA ALA A 161 -3.86 -8.09 -20.23
C ALA A 161 -3.50 -8.08 -21.72
N ALA A 162 -3.01 -6.95 -22.25
CA ALA A 162 -2.58 -6.85 -23.64
C ALA A 162 -1.30 -7.64 -23.94
N ALA A 163 -0.37 -7.74 -22.97
CA ALA A 163 0.87 -8.48 -23.14
C ALA A 163 0.68 -10.01 -23.16
N LEU A 164 -0.45 -10.51 -22.65
CA LEU A 164 -0.78 -11.93 -22.56
C LEU A 164 -1.81 -12.40 -23.60
N ALA A 165 -2.37 -11.49 -24.38
CA ALA A 165 -3.33 -11.77 -25.46
C ALA A 165 -2.63 -12.24 -26.75
#